data_AF-A0A0M0KMB2-F1
#
_entry.id   AF-A0A0M0KMB2-F1
#
_cell.length_a   1.000
_cell.length_b   1.000
_cell.length_c   1.000
_cell.angle_alpha   90.00
_cell.angle_beta   90.00
_cell.angle_gamma   90.00
#
_symmetry.space_group_name_H-M   'P 1'
#
loop_
_entity.id
_entity.type
_entity.pdbx_description
1 polymer ?
#
loop_
_entity_poly.entity_id
_entity_poly.type
_entity_poly.pdbx_seq_one_letter_code
_entity_poly.pdbx_strand_id
1 'polypeptide(L)' 'MFDPIEPFFQLTFSFNQLKKVVVSGYVEYPVGEGAQLQFEFETDLTYVDQFAAGLKEMLQRFPVRDV' A
#
# COMPACT_ATOMS: atom_id res chain seq x y z
N MET A 1 -10.55 17.92 18.30
CA MET A 1 -10.35 16.49 18.61
C MET A 1 -9.69 15.91 17.37
N PHE A 2 -8.48 15.35 17.48
CA PHE A 2 -7.84 14.62 16.37
C PHE A 2 -8.23 13.17 16.57
N ASP A 3 -9.23 12.70 15.84
CA ASP A 3 -9.47 11.27 15.71
C ASP A 3 -8.43 10.75 14.71
N PRO A 4 -7.53 9.83 15.10
CA PRO A 4 -6.62 9.22 14.15
C PRO A 4 -7.47 8.47 13.13
N ILE A 5 -7.51 9.00 11.91
CA ILE A 5 -8.12 8.30 10.78
C ILE A 5 -7.20 7.13 10.47
N GLU A 6 -7.65 5.90 10.72
CA GLU A 6 -6.93 4.71 10.31
C GLU A 6 -6.69 4.78 8.79
N PRO A 7 -5.46 4.56 8.30
CA PRO A 7 -5.18 4.66 6.88
C PRO A 7 -5.82 3.48 6.14
N PHE A 8 -6.54 3.78 5.06
CA PHE A 8 -7.16 2.76 4.18
C PHE A 8 -6.16 1.92 3.39
N PHE A 9 -4.87 2.28 3.44
CA PHE A 9 -3.77 1.53 2.85
C PHE A 9 -2.54 1.59 3.76
N GLN A 10 -1.79 0.50 3.83
CA GLN A 10 -0.48 0.46 4.48
C GLN A 10 0.50 -0.33 3.64
N LEU A 11 1.75 0.12 3.58
CA LEU A 11 2.86 -0.53 2.90
C LEU A 11 4.07 -0.65 3.82
N THR A 12 4.65 -1.84 3.84
CA THR A 12 5.90 -2.16 4.53
C THR A 12 6.88 -2.71 3.50
N PHE A 13 8.08 -2.14 3.48
CA PHE A 13 9.20 -2.64 2.67
C PHE A 13 10.23 -3.24 3.60
N SER A 14 10.66 -4.47 3.32
CA SER A 14 11.71 -5.14 4.08
C SER A 14 12.66 -5.89 3.16
N PHE A 15 13.86 -6.23 3.63
CA PHE A 15 14.77 -7.12 2.92
C PHE A 15 14.65 -8.54 3.47
N ASN A 16 14.48 -9.53 2.61
CA ASN A 16 14.60 -10.93 3.02
C ASN A 16 16.07 -11.35 3.18
N GLN A 17 16.31 -12.56 3.66
CA GLN A 17 17.66 -13.11 3.88
C GLN A 17 18.51 -13.21 2.61
N LEU A 18 17.86 -13.17 1.43
CA LEU A 18 18.49 -13.20 0.11
C LEU A 18 18.69 -11.81 -0.49
N LYS A 19 18.49 -10.73 0.29
CA LYS A 19 18.55 -9.32 -0.12
C LYS A 19 17.52 -8.94 -1.19
N LYS A 20 16.43 -9.70 -1.34
CA LYS A 20 15.28 -9.25 -2.15
C LYS A 20 14.41 -8.32 -1.33
N VAL A 21 13.68 -7.44 -2.01
CA VAL A 21 12.70 -6.57 -1.37
C VAL A 21 11.39 -7.33 -1.24
N VAL A 22 10.90 -7.43 -0.01
CA VAL A 22 9.55 -7.92 0.28
C VAL A 22 8.68 -6.70 0.51
N VAL A 23 7.57 -6.64 -0.21
CA VAL A 23 6.55 -5.62 -0.05
C VAL A 23 5.31 -6.30 0.53
N SER A 24 4.88 -5.84 1.69
CA SER A 24 3.66 -6.32 2.34
C SER A 24 2.78 -5.16 2.78
N GLY A 25 1.49 -5.41 2.94
CA GLY A 25 0.56 -4.34 3.24
C GLY A 25 -0.89 -4.79 3.28
N TYR A 26 -1.76 -3.82 3.45
CA TYR A 26 -3.19 -4.01 3.27
C TYR A 26 -3.79 -2.84 2.51
N VAL A 27 -4.91 -3.09 1.86
CA VAL A 27 -5.80 -2.08 1.29
C VAL A 27 -7.23 -2.42 1.64
N GLU A 28 -8.03 -1.42 1.99
CA GLU A 28 -9.46 -1.59 2.17
C GLU A 28 -10.19 -1.42 0.82
N TYR A 29 -11.01 -2.42 0.44
CA TYR A 29 -11.80 -2.35 -0.79
C TYR A 29 -13.25 -2.80 -0.55
N PRO A 30 -14.26 -1.94 -0.82
CA PRO A 30 -14.15 -0.50 -1.14
C PRO A 30 -13.58 0.33 0.02
N VAL A 31 -12.99 1.50 -0.30
CA VAL A 31 -12.37 2.38 0.71
C VAL A 31 -13.40 2.87 1.75
N GLY A 32 -13.15 2.58 3.03
CA GLY A 32 -13.92 3.06 4.18
C GLY A 32 -15.18 2.26 4.55
N GLU A 33 -15.54 1.25 3.77
CA GLU A 33 -16.69 0.37 4.02
C GLU A 33 -16.37 -1.11 3.71
N GLY A 34 -15.12 -1.40 3.34
CA GLY A 34 -14.75 -2.61 2.63
C GLY A 34 -13.96 -3.62 3.45
N ALA A 35 -13.71 -4.78 2.84
CA ALA A 35 -12.83 -5.77 3.43
C ALA A 35 -11.37 -5.31 3.30
N GLN A 36 -10.56 -5.61 4.33
CA GLN A 36 -9.11 -5.46 4.25
C GLN A 36 -8.51 -6.60 3.42
N LEU A 37 -7.95 -6.25 2.28
CA LEU A 37 -7.18 -7.14 1.42
C LEU A 37 -5.71 -7.02 1.80
N GLN A 38 -5.16 -8.07 2.41
CA GLN A 38 -3.74 -8.18 2.69
C GLN A 38 -3.00 -8.70 1.47
N PHE A 39 -1.81 -8.16 1.22
CA PHE A 39 -0.95 -8.61 0.13
C PHE A 39 0.50 -8.69 0.60
N GLU A 40 1.23 -9.62 -0.01
CA GLU A 40 2.67 -9.78 0.14
C GLU A 40 3.25 -10.28 -1.18
N PHE A 41 4.33 -9.66 -1.65
CA PHE A 41 5.05 -10.12 -2.82
C PHE A 41 6.54 -9.77 -2.73
N GLU A 42 7.37 -10.53 -3.45
CA GLU A 42 8.81 -10.27 -3.56
C GLU A 42 9.11 -9.51 -4.86
N THR A 43 10.01 -8.55 -4.78
CA THR A 43 10.51 -7.78 -5.92
C THR A 43 11.99 -7.47 -5.79
N ASP A 44 12.62 -7.11 -6.90
CA ASP A 44 13.96 -6.51 -6.89
C ASP A 44 13.87 -4.99 -6.62
N LEU A 45 14.94 -4.43 -6.05
CA LEU A 45 15.10 -2.99 -5.79
C LEU A 45 14.77 -2.13 -7.02
N THR A 46 15.11 -2.62 -8.22
CA THR A 46 14.91 -1.93 -9.49
C THR A 46 13.44 -1.63 -9.81
N TYR A 47 12.51 -2.42 -9.26
CA TYR A 47 11.07 -2.27 -9.53
C TYR A 47 10.31 -1.57 -8.39
N VAL A 48 10.97 -1.26 -7.27
CA VAL A 48 10.35 -0.56 -6.14
C VAL A 48 9.84 0.82 -6.57
N ASP A 49 10.61 1.54 -7.39
CA ASP A 49 10.21 2.85 -7.91
C ASP A 49 8.98 2.75 -8.84
N GLN A 50 8.93 1.71 -9.69
CA GLN A 50 7.77 1.47 -10.57
C GLN A 50 6.53 1.08 -9.77
N PHE A 51 6.69 0.26 -8.74
CA PHE A 51 5.61 -0.13 -7.85
C PHE A 51 5.06 1.09 -7.09
N ALA A 52 5.95 1.91 -6.52
CA ALA A 52 5.56 3.15 -5.83
C ALA A 52 4.86 4.15 -6.78
N ALA A 53 5.32 4.26 -8.02
CA ALA A 53 4.68 5.08 -9.04
C ALA A 53 3.27 4.57 -9.38
N GLY A 54 3.09 3.26 -9.59
CA GLY A 54 1.79 2.66 -9.83
C GLY A 54 0.82 2.88 -8.67
N LEU A 55 1.31 2.79 -7.44
CA LEU A 55 0.51 3.01 -6.24
C LEU A 55 0.07 4.47 -6.11
N LYS A 56 0.96 5.41 -6.44
CA LYS A 56 0.63 6.84 -6.51
C LYS A 56 -0.43 7.14 -7.57
N GLU A 57 -0.35 6.51 -8.74
CA GLU A 57 -1.38 6.63 -9.78
C GLU A 57 -2.73 6.04 -9.34
N MET A 58 -2.72 4.91 -8.62
CA MET A 58 -3.94 4.33 -8.05
C MET A 58 -4.58 5.30 -7.05
N LEU A 59 -3.80 5.88 -6.13
CA LEU A 59 -4.30 6.86 -5.16
C LEU A 59 -4.85 8.14 -5.82
N GLN A 60 -4.31 8.56 -6.96
CA GLN A 60 -4.84 9.69 -7.73
C GLN A 60 -6.17 9.38 -8.41
N ARG A 61 -6.38 8.14 -8.86
CA ARG A 61 -7.61 7.70 -9.55
C ARG A 61 -8.72 7.29 -8.59
N PHE A 62 -8.35 6.84 -7.39
CA PHE A 62 -9.26 6.51 -6.30
C PHE A 62 -8.99 7.48 -5.15
N PRO A 63 -9.37 8.78 -5.29
CA PRO A 63 -9.17 9.74 -4.23
C PRO A 63 -9.86 9.23 -2.97
N VAL A 64 -9.07 9.09 -1.90
CA VAL A 64 -9.58 8.92 -0.54
C VAL A 64 -10.58 10.05 -0.30
N ARG A 65 -11.78 9.71 0.18
CA ARG A 65 -12.90 10.65 0.39
C ARG A 65 -12.39 11.98 0.98
N ASP A 66 -12.81 13.09 0.37
CA ASP A 66 -12.80 14.38 1.06
C ASP A 66 -13.62 14.20 2.35
N VAL A 67 -12.98 14.51 3.48
CA VAL A 67 -13.58 14.48 4.82
C VAL A 67 -14.73 15.47 4.90
#